data_AF-A0A0C3D491-F1
#
_entry.id   AF-A0A0C3D491-F1
#
_cell.length_a   1.000
_cell.length_b   1.000
_cell.length_c   1.000
_cell.angle_alpha   90.00
_cell.angle_beta   90.00
_cell.angle_gamma   90.00
#
_symmetry.space_group_name_H-M   'P 1'
#
loop_
_entity.id
_entity.type
_entity.pdbx_description
1 polymer ?
#
loop_
_entity_poly.entity_id
_entity_poly.type
_entity_poly.pdbx_seq_one_letter_code
_entity_poly.pdbx_strand_id
1 'polypeptide(L)'
;MAFLCHHDHVLWLVNMTSAGEKQHYALVLMKYLFENLPATMTVGLLYDIGCQLERSCRKWKLLDDGILSRLKFGISVFHAYGHQWPCQIVYHPRKCVGFGLSDGEGCEWVWSSLKMLIPIL
;
A
#
# COMPACT_ATOMS: atom_id res chain seq x y z
N MET A 1 9.01 2.51 -7.26
CA MET A 1 7.74 2.48 -6.50
C MET A 1 7.71 3.67 -5.55
N ALA A 2 6.54 4.26 -5.35
CA ALA A 2 6.33 5.37 -4.43
C ALA A 2 5.52 4.92 -3.21
N PHE A 3 5.74 5.58 -2.07
CA PHE A 3 4.94 5.43 -0.86
C PHE A 3 4.45 6.81 -0.45
N LEU A 4 3.13 6.98 -0.35
CA LEU A 4 2.49 8.27 -0.14
C LEU A 4 1.70 8.27 1.16
N CYS A 5 1.49 9.47 1.71
CA CYS A 5 0.50 9.66 2.76
C CYS A 5 -0.90 9.86 2.15
N HIS A 6 -1.93 9.92 3.01
CA HIS A 6 -3.31 10.16 2.58
C HIS A 6 -3.54 11.49 1.83
N HIS A 7 -2.64 12.47 2.01
CA HIS A 7 -2.72 13.77 1.34
C HIS A 7 -1.97 13.80 0.00
N ASP A 8 -1.67 12.63 -0.58
CA ASP A 8 -0.95 12.47 -1.86
C ASP A 8 0.45 13.07 -1.89
N HIS A 9 1.05 13.27 -0.72
CA HIS A 9 2.46 13.63 -0.61
C HIS A 9 3.33 12.38 -0.58
N VAL A 10 4.32 12.35 -1.48
CA VAL A 10 5.36 11.33 -1.51
C VAL A 10 6.17 11.40 -0.21
N LEU A 11 6.13 10.31 0.55
CA LEU A 11 6.98 10.12 1.72
C LEU A 11 8.35 9.57 1.28
N TRP A 12 8.33 8.51 0.48
CA TRP A 12 9.54 7.85 -0.01
C TRP A 12 9.36 7.29 -1.42
N LEU A 13 10.49 7.20 -2.13
CA LEU A 13 10.64 6.52 -3.40
C LEU A 13 11.69 5.43 -3.25
N VAL A 14 11.43 4.26 -3.84
CA VAL A 14 12.43 3.19 -3.94
C VAL A 14 12.75 2.93 -5.41
N ASN A 15 14.06 2.87 -5.68
CA ASN A 15 14.60 2.50 -6.98
C ASN A 15 14.26 1.04 -7.28
N MET A 16 13.57 0.82 -8.39
CA MET A 16 13.24 -0.51 -8.87
C MET A 16 14.35 -0.98 -9.80
N THR A 17 15.09 -1.99 -9.36
CA THR A 17 16.22 -2.58 -10.08
C THR A 17 15.84 -3.86 -10.84
N SER A 18 14.61 -4.35 -10.66
CA SER A 18 14.08 -5.53 -11.33
C SER A 18 12.81 -5.20 -12.10
N ALA A 19 12.52 -5.98 -13.13
CA ALA A 19 11.35 -5.77 -13.98
C ALA A 19 10.03 -5.99 -13.22
N GLY A 20 9.16 -4.99 -13.29
CA GLY A 20 7.82 -4.99 -12.70
C GLY A 20 7.81 -4.71 -11.20
N GLU A 21 6.61 -4.45 -10.69
CA GLU A 21 6.38 -4.14 -9.29
C GLU A 21 6.48 -5.40 -8.42
N LYS A 22 7.66 -5.64 -7.85
CA LYS A 22 7.88 -6.76 -6.94
C LYS A 22 7.44 -6.40 -5.52
N GLN A 23 6.89 -7.40 -4.84
CA GLN A 23 6.38 -7.25 -3.46
C GLN A 23 7.42 -6.74 -2.46
N HIS A 24 8.71 -7.05 -2.64
CA HIS A 24 9.76 -6.64 -1.71
C HIS A 24 9.93 -5.12 -1.64
N TYR A 25 9.61 -4.38 -2.71
CA TYR A 25 9.66 -2.91 -2.69
C TYR A 25 8.66 -2.33 -1.69
N ALA A 26 7.41 -2.82 -1.72
CA ALA A 26 6.38 -2.41 -0.78
C ALA A 26 6.75 -2.78 0.66
N LEU A 27 7.28 -4.00 0.87
CA LEU A 27 7.70 -4.47 2.20
C LEU A 27 8.81 -3.61 2.81
N VAL A 28 9.80 -3.20 2.03
CA VAL A 28 10.89 -2.34 2.51
C VAL A 28 10.36 -0.95 2.89
N LEU A 29 9.52 -0.35 2.04
CA LEU A 29 8.91 0.95 2.32
C LEU A 29 8.04 0.91 3.58
N MET A 30 7.28 -0.16 3.78
CA MET A 30 6.49 -0.34 5.00
C MET A 30 7.37 -0.50 6.25
N LYS A 31 8.42 -1.32 6.19
CA LYS A 31 9.35 -1.47 7.33
C LYS A 31 9.94 -0.11 7.71
N TYR A 32 10.41 0.62 6.71
CA TYR A 32 10.98 1.96 6.91
C TYR A 32 9.96 2.94 7.49
N LEU A 33 8.70 2.90 7.06
CA LEU A 33 7.63 3.68 7.69
C LEU A 33 7.54 3.36 9.19
N PHE A 34 7.40 2.09 9.56
CA PHE A 34 7.18 1.70 10.96
C PHE A 34 8.39 1.94 11.87
N GLU A 35 9.61 2.01 11.33
CA GLU A 35 10.82 2.46 12.05
C GLU A 35 10.76 3.94 12.44
N ASN A 36 9.98 4.75 11.71
CA ASN A 36 9.85 6.19 11.91
C ASN A 36 8.53 6.60 12.59
N LEU A 37 7.67 5.64 12.96
CA LEU A 37 6.40 5.90 13.64
C LEU A 37 6.45 5.52 15.12
N PRO A 38 5.70 6.22 15.98
CA PRO A 38 5.50 5.78 17.36
C PRO A 38 4.96 4.34 17.44
N ALA A 39 5.43 3.58 18.44
CA ALA A 39 5.01 2.20 18.65
C ALA A 39 3.49 2.04 18.93
N THR A 40 2.81 3.12 19.32
CA THR A 40 1.37 3.14 19.58
C THR A 40 0.52 3.51 18.36
N MET A 41 1.14 3.99 17.28
CA MET A 41 0.41 4.46 16.10
C MET A 41 -0.12 3.28 15.29
N THR A 42 -1.38 3.38 14.84
CA THR A 42 -1.97 2.45 13.87
C THR A 42 -1.94 3.06 12.48
N VAL A 43 -1.82 2.21 11.46
CA VAL A 43 -1.69 2.62 10.06
C VAL A 43 -2.67 1.84 9.19
N GLY A 44 -3.36 2.54 8.31
CA GLY A 44 -4.08 1.94 7.19
C GLY A 44 -3.23 1.99 5.92
N LEU A 45 -3.06 0.85 5.26
CA LEU A 45 -2.38 0.74 3.97
C LEU A 45 -3.40 0.45 2.87
N LEU A 46 -3.46 1.32 1.86
CA LEU A 46 -4.17 1.07 0.62
C LEU A 46 -3.15 0.66 -0.44
N TYR A 47 -3.35 -0.52 -1.02
CA TYR A 47 -2.46 -1.08 -2.04
C TYR A 47 -3.26 -1.99 -2.96
N ASP A 48 -3.04 -1.93 -4.27
CA ASP A 48 -3.83 -2.64 -5.28
C ASP A 48 -3.94 -4.13 -4.96
N ILE A 49 -2.83 -4.76 -4.56
CA ILE A 49 -2.79 -6.17 -4.15
C ILE A 49 -2.71 -6.35 -2.63
N GLY A 50 -3.29 -5.42 -1.86
CA GLY A 50 -3.27 -5.39 -0.39
C GLY A 50 -3.71 -6.71 0.26
N CYS A 51 -4.73 -7.37 -0.30
CA CYS A 51 -5.17 -8.67 0.20
C CYS A 51 -4.15 -9.80 0.00
N GLN A 52 -3.41 -9.78 -1.11
CA GLN A 52 -2.36 -10.75 -1.37
C GLN A 52 -1.13 -10.45 -0.50
N LEU A 53 -0.81 -9.17 -0.33
CA LEU A 53 0.26 -8.70 0.53
C LEU A 53 0.03 -9.14 1.98
N GLU A 54 -1.16 -8.91 2.54
CA GLU A 54 -1.51 -9.36 3.89
C GLU A 54 -1.34 -10.88 4.03
N ARG A 55 -1.92 -11.65 3.10
CA ARG A 55 -1.81 -13.11 3.09
C ARG A 55 -0.35 -13.57 3.10
N SER A 56 0.49 -12.96 2.26
CA SER A 56 1.91 -13.28 2.20
C SER A 56 2.66 -12.90 3.47
N CYS A 57 2.36 -11.74 4.07
CA CYS A 57 2.99 -11.33 5.33
C CYS A 57 2.67 -12.31 6.46
N ARG A 58 1.39 -12.71 6.59
CA ARG A 58 0.96 -13.68 7.62
C ARG A 58 1.51 -15.08 7.37
N LYS A 59 1.53 -15.53 6.12
CA LYS A 59 1.98 -16.89 5.76
C LYS A 59 3.50 -17.05 5.95
N TRP A 60 4.28 -16.05 5.56
CA TRP A 60 5.74 -16.15 5.48
C TRP A 60 6.47 -15.32 6.53
N LYS A 61 5.75 -14.68 7.45
CA LYS A 61 6.31 -13.82 8.51
C LYS A 61 7.23 -12.73 7.94
N LEU A 62 6.78 -12.06 6.88
CA LEU A 62 7.59 -11.04 6.17
C LEU A 62 7.71 -9.73 6.97
N LEU A 63 6.79 -9.50 7.89
CA LEU A 63 6.73 -8.37 8.82
C LEU A 63 6.63 -8.90 10.25
N ASP A 64 7.15 -8.13 11.19
CA ASP A 64 7.05 -8.41 12.61
C ASP A 64 5.60 -8.34 13.12
N ASP A 65 5.26 -9.16 14.12
CA ASP A 65 3.91 -9.23 14.69
C ASP A 65 3.48 -7.90 15.35
N GLY A 66 4.43 -7.11 15.87
CA GLY A 66 4.20 -5.76 16.38
C GLY A 66 3.90 -4.73 15.30
N ILE A 67 4.34 -4.96 14.06
CA ILE A 67 3.92 -4.18 12.89
C ILE A 67 2.52 -4.64 12.44
N LEU A 68 2.34 -5.95 12.26
CA LEU A 68 1.07 -6.52 11.76
C LEU A 68 -0.12 -6.23 12.67
N SER A 69 0.07 -6.18 13.99
CA SER A 69 -1.00 -5.86 14.95
C SER A 69 -1.51 -4.42 14.85
N ARG A 70 -0.72 -3.50 14.28
CA ARG A 70 -1.05 -2.08 14.14
C ARG A 70 -1.34 -1.67 12.70
N LEU A 71 -1.28 -2.61 11.77
CA LEU A 71 -1.45 -2.38 10.35
C LEU A 71 -2.79 -2.94 9.87
N LYS A 72 -3.57 -2.11 9.20
CA LYS A 72 -4.79 -2.51 8.51
C LYS A 72 -4.57 -2.45 7.01
N PHE A 73 -4.86 -3.55 6.31
CA PHE A 73 -4.76 -3.63 4.87
C PHE A 73 -6.10 -3.28 4.22
N GLY A 74 -6.04 -2.56 3.11
CA GLY A 74 -7.14 -2.28 2.22
C GLY A 74 -6.65 -2.26 0.77
N ILE A 75 -7.60 -2.29 -0.15
CA ILE A 75 -7.35 -2.17 -1.59
C ILE A 75 -7.90 -0.82 -2.03
N SER A 76 -7.21 -0.10 -2.89
CA SER A 76 -7.72 1.12 -3.55
C SER A 76 -9.12 0.91 -4.13
N VAL A 77 -9.99 1.92 -4.05
CA VAL A 77 -11.44 1.78 -4.31
C VAL A 77 -11.72 1.25 -5.71
N PHE A 78 -11.01 1.75 -6.72
CA PHE A 78 -11.20 1.29 -8.10
C PHE A 78 -10.74 -0.17 -8.25
N HIS A 79 -9.55 -0.48 -7.73
CA HIS A 79 -8.94 -1.80 -7.84
C HIS A 79 -9.68 -2.88 -7.05
N ALA A 80 -10.36 -2.53 -5.96
CA ALA A 80 -11.13 -3.48 -5.15
C ALA A 80 -12.14 -4.26 -6.00
N TYR A 81 -12.80 -3.61 -6.97
CA TYR A 81 -13.77 -4.26 -7.87
C TYR A 81 -13.14 -5.27 -8.83
N GLY A 82 -11.84 -5.15 -9.11
CA GLY A 82 -11.08 -6.12 -9.91
C GLY A 82 -10.75 -7.42 -9.15
N HIS A 83 -10.97 -7.44 -7.83
CA HIS A 83 -10.69 -8.61 -7.00
C HIS A 83 -11.91 -9.51 -6.79
N GLN A 84 -11.67 -10.73 -6.33
CA GLN A 84 -12.72 -11.68 -5.96
C GLN A 84 -13.71 -11.09 -4.94
N TRP A 85 -14.96 -11.56 -4.97
CA TRP A 85 -16.04 -11.06 -4.12
C TRP A 85 -15.70 -10.95 -2.62
N PRO A 86 -15.03 -11.94 -1.98
CA PRO A 86 -14.61 -11.79 -0.59
C PRO A 86 -13.68 -10.60 -0.35
N CYS A 87 -12.77 -10.30 -1.29
CA CYS A 87 -11.86 -9.17 -1.17
C CYS A 87 -12.60 -7.83 -1.21
N GLN A 88 -13.64 -7.72 -2.04
CA GLN A 88 -14.51 -6.54 -2.12
C GLN A 88 -15.30 -6.26 -0.84
N ILE A 89 -15.43 -7.25 0.06
CA ILE A 89 -16.12 -7.08 1.34
C ILE A 89 -15.11 -6.77 2.44
N VAL A 90 -14.02 -7.53 2.48
CA VAL A 90 -13.05 -7.49 3.58
C VAL A 90 -12.07 -6.33 3.46
N TYR A 91 -11.67 -5.96 2.24
CA TYR A 91 -10.58 -5.00 2.00
C TYR A 91 -11.03 -3.70 1.33
N HIS A 92 -12.31 -3.57 0.99
CA HIS A 92 -12.80 -2.35 0.36
C HIS A 92 -12.78 -1.18 1.37
N PRO A 93 -12.14 -0.03 1.09
CA PRO A 93 -11.87 1.00 2.10
C PRO A 93 -13.14 1.53 2.75
N ARG A 94 -14.22 1.68 1.96
CA ARG A 94 -15.55 2.09 2.44
C ARG A 94 -16.21 1.11 3.43
N LYS A 95 -15.73 -0.13 3.51
CA LYS A 95 -16.21 -1.17 4.44
C LYS A 95 -15.22 -1.40 5.59
N CYS A 96 -14.07 -0.73 5.57
CA CYS A 96 -13.00 -0.87 6.53
C CYS A 96 -12.91 0.39 7.41
N VAL A 97 -13.29 0.27 8.69
CA VAL A 97 -13.13 1.37 9.66
C VAL A 97 -11.67 1.85 9.69
N GLY A 98 -11.48 3.17 9.66
CA GLY A 98 -10.16 3.83 9.72
C GLY A 98 -9.70 4.45 8.40
N PHE A 99 -10.26 4.03 7.25
CA PHE A 99 -9.88 4.62 5.94
C PHE A 99 -10.70 5.84 5.53
N GLY A 100 -11.79 6.16 6.24
CA GLY A 100 -12.61 7.33 5.94
C GLY A 100 -13.11 7.33 4.48
N LEU A 101 -12.82 8.41 3.76
CA LEU A 101 -13.19 8.57 2.35
C LEU A 101 -12.03 8.40 1.35
N SER A 102 -10.87 7.91 1.82
CA SER A 102 -9.69 7.65 0.99
C SER A 102 -10.02 6.69 -0.17
N ASP A 103 -9.60 7.04 -1.38
CA ASP A 103 -9.70 6.18 -2.56
C ASP A 103 -8.45 5.31 -2.76
N GLY A 104 -7.27 5.80 -2.37
CA GLY A 104 -6.01 5.07 -2.50
C GLY A 104 -5.33 5.22 -3.85
N GLU A 105 -5.68 6.23 -4.65
CA GLU A 105 -5.19 6.44 -6.03
C GLU A 105 -4.02 7.45 -6.12
N GLY A 106 -3.45 7.85 -4.98
CA GLY A 106 -2.42 8.88 -4.92
C GLY A 106 -1.15 8.53 -5.70
N CYS A 107 -0.78 7.25 -5.76
CA CYS A 107 0.33 6.78 -6.58
C CYS A 107 0.09 7.12 -8.06
N GLU A 108 -1.09 6.79 -8.58
CA GLU A 108 -1.51 6.97 -9.96
C GLU A 108 -1.50 8.45 -10.35
N TRP A 109 -1.97 9.33 -9.44
CA TRP A 109 -1.93 10.78 -9.66
C TRP A 109 -0.51 11.32 -9.73
N VAL A 110 0.35 10.92 -8.79
CA VAL A 110 1.77 11.31 -8.80
C VAL A 110 2.45 10.82 -10.08
N TRP A 111 2.29 9.55 -10.45
CA TRP A 111 2.91 9.01 -11.67
C TRP A 111 2.35 9.66 -12.94
N SER A 112 1.06 9.98 -12.98
CA SER A 112 0.45 10.74 -14.08
C SER A 112 1.09 12.14 -14.22
N SER A 113 1.35 12.82 -13.10
CA SER A 113 2.04 14.13 -13.11
C SER A 113 3.51 14.03 -13.55
N LEU A 114 4.18 12.93 -13.18
CA LEU A 114 5.59 12.69 -13.48
C LEU A 114 5.80 12.02 -14.85
N LYS A 115 4.73 11.74 -15.61
CA LYS A 115 4.80 11.01 -16.87
C LYS A 115 5.81 11.59 -17.87
N MET A 116 6.02 12.91 -17.84
CA MET A 116 6.97 13.61 -18.72
C MET A 116 8.43 13.28 -18.41
N LEU A 117 8.71 12.74 -17.22
CA LEU A 117 10.04 12.30 -16.80
C LEU A 117 10.28 10.81 -17.07
N ILE A 118 9.24 10.07 -17.47
CA ILE A 118 9.34 8.65 -17.76
C ILE A 118 9.83 8.52 -19.21
N PRO A 119 11.03 7.96 -19.46
CA PRO A 119 11.50 7.76 -20.82
C PRO A 119 10.55 6.82 -21.56
N ILE A 120 10.20 7.19 -22.80
CA ILE A 120 9.49 6.31 -23.72
C ILE A 120 10.47 5.19 -24.09
N LEU A 121 10.17 3.98 -23.63
CA LEU A 121 10.86 2.75 -24.04
C LEU A 121 10.24 2.20 -25.32
#